data_AF-A0AA39DLF1-F1
#
_entry.id   AF-A0AA39DLF1-F1
#
_cell.length_a   1.000
_cell.length_b   1.000
_cell.length_c   1.000
_cell.angle_alpha   90.00
_cell.angle_beta   90.00
_cell.angle_gamma   90.00
#
_symmetry.space_group_name_H-M   'P 1'
#
loop_
_entity.id
_entity.type
_entity.pdbx_description
1 polymer ?
#
loop_
_entity_poly.entity_id
_entity_poly.type
_entity_poly.pdbx_seq_one_letter_code
_entity_poly.pdbx_strand_id
1 'polypeptide(L)'
;MASKSIILFFILFHFHFLHPTVSEFPTSRATEPETSHEIEVFNIEAISNALSDKGYLSMALSLQLALKSNLIPSEVSDDNTRVTIFCPPNKAFSELKYPQPPLTLLQYHISPSELNREALESSLGPDAKVRTLLAGHSLVITTEPGSRETSINEVKITEWDVYNDGIVIVHAVEDFFDPAFQTLRYPWYDDDNDKVIRNDESGPRQKEDLMGMLLYVVIGALFLGYPQAGILLIIMWFFMPLRLCTCHP
;
A
#
# COMPACT_ATOMS: atom_id res chain seq x y z
N MET A 1 -32.65 -41.50 27.73
CA MET A 1 -33.43 -40.50 26.97
C MET A 1 -33.29 -39.15 27.65
N ALA A 2 -32.30 -38.33 27.26
CA ALA A 2 -32.15 -36.94 27.71
C ALA A 2 -31.04 -36.27 26.88
N SER A 3 -31.31 -35.94 25.61
CA SER A 3 -30.33 -35.25 24.75
C SER A 3 -31.00 -34.50 23.58
N LYS A 4 -32.23 -34.00 23.78
CA LYS A 4 -32.92 -33.21 22.75
C LYS A 4 -33.57 -31.91 23.27
N SER A 5 -33.56 -31.64 24.58
CA SER A 5 -34.18 -30.43 25.14
C SER A 5 -33.27 -29.20 25.25
N ILE A 6 -31.95 -29.34 25.10
CA ILE A 6 -31.04 -28.19 25.29
C ILE A 6 -30.87 -27.36 24.00
N ILE A 7 -31.02 -27.98 22.82
CA ILE A 7 -30.85 -27.30 21.52
C ILE A 7 -32.04 -26.38 21.21
N LEU A 8 -33.23 -26.67 21.75
CA LEU A 8 -34.42 -25.85 21.51
C LEU A 8 -34.43 -24.54 22.33
N PHE A 9 -33.60 -24.43 23.38
CA PHE A 9 -33.51 -23.22 24.21
C PHE A 9 -32.66 -22.11 23.57
N PHE A 10 -31.67 -22.48 22.73
CA PHE A 10 -30.79 -21.49 22.08
C PHE A 10 -31.43 -20.83 20.84
N ILE A 11 -32.34 -21.53 20.15
CA ILE A 11 -32.97 -21.00 18.93
C ILE A 11 -34.05 -19.94 19.26
N LEU A 12 -34.69 -20.01 20.43
CA LEU A 12 -35.68 -19.03 20.85
C LEU A 12 -35.08 -17.74 21.44
N PHE A 13 -33.81 -17.73 21.83
CA PHE A 13 -33.15 -16.52 22.36
C PHE A 13 -32.56 -15.62 21.25
N HIS A 14 -32.34 -16.16 20.04
CA HIS A 14 -31.77 -15.40 18.91
C HIS A 14 -32.82 -14.66 18.05
N PHE A 15 -34.12 -14.88 18.27
CA PHE A 15 -35.17 -14.24 17.48
C PHE A 15 -35.89 -13.07 18.17
N HIS A 16 -35.52 -12.71 19.40
CA HIS A 16 -36.19 -11.61 20.12
C HIS A 16 -35.47 -10.24 20.05
N PHE A 17 -34.35 -10.14 19.33
CA PHE A 17 -33.61 -8.87 19.16
C PHE A 17 -33.83 -8.17 17.82
N LEU A 18 -34.95 -8.46 17.16
CA LEU A 18 -35.45 -7.70 16.00
C LEU A 18 -36.81 -7.09 16.35
N HIS A 19 -36.77 -6.00 17.11
CA HIS A 19 -37.86 -5.03 17.12
C HIS A 19 -37.24 -3.64 17.34
N PRO A 20 -37.11 -2.80 16.31
CA PRO A 20 -36.89 -1.38 16.55
C PRO A 20 -38.21 -0.81 17.10
N THR A 21 -38.22 -0.47 18.39
CA THR A 21 -39.30 0.30 19.00
C THR A 21 -39.26 1.72 18.45
N VAL A 22 -40.31 2.09 17.72
CA VAL A 22 -40.68 3.47 17.41
C VAL A 22 -40.82 4.23 18.73
N SER A 23 -40.00 5.25 18.92
CA SER A 23 -40.15 6.23 20.00
C SER A 23 -40.56 7.56 19.37
N GLU A 24 -41.79 8.00 19.64
CA GLU A 24 -42.26 9.33 19.28
C GLU A 24 -41.89 10.39 20.33
N PHE A 25 -41.74 11.63 19.82
CA PHE A 25 -41.78 12.97 20.45
C PHE A 25 -40.51 13.53 21.16
N PRO A 26 -40.29 14.87 21.17
CA PRO A 26 -41.14 15.96 20.69
C PRO A 26 -40.49 16.97 19.71
N THR A 27 -41.33 17.77 19.05
CA THR A 27 -40.98 19.01 18.35
C THR A 27 -40.21 19.97 19.28
N SER A 28 -38.98 20.30 18.90
CA SER A 28 -38.31 21.54 19.31
C SER A 28 -37.47 22.05 18.15
N ARG A 29 -37.70 23.32 17.78
CA ARG A 29 -36.87 24.11 16.88
C ARG A 29 -35.48 24.29 17.51
N ALA A 30 -34.45 23.85 16.82
CA ALA A 30 -33.14 24.49 16.84
C ALA A 30 -32.48 24.23 15.48
N THR A 31 -32.22 25.30 14.75
CA THR A 31 -31.36 25.29 13.57
C THR A 31 -29.95 25.07 14.05
N GLU A 32 -29.36 23.92 13.77
CA GLU A 32 -27.93 23.71 13.93
C GLU A 32 -27.42 23.00 12.66
N PRO A 33 -26.48 23.62 11.92
CA PRO A 33 -25.84 22.95 10.80
C PRO A 33 -24.87 21.93 11.38
N GLU A 34 -25.10 20.65 11.11
CA GLU A 34 -24.08 19.63 11.37
C GLU A 34 -22.94 19.81 10.36
N THR A 35 -22.05 20.75 10.67
CA THR A 35 -20.67 20.74 10.21
C THR A 35 -19.95 19.63 10.97
N SER A 36 -20.02 18.41 10.43
CA SER A 36 -18.95 17.43 10.61
C SER A 36 -17.71 17.99 9.88
N HIS A 37 -16.95 18.83 10.58
CA HIS A 37 -15.60 19.21 10.17
C HIS A 37 -14.67 18.01 10.42
N GLU A 38 -14.85 16.96 9.63
CA GLU A 38 -13.72 16.13 9.21
C GLU A 38 -13.02 17.00 8.16
N ILE A 39 -11.79 17.42 8.44
CA ILE A 39 -10.99 18.11 7.43
C ILE A 39 -10.74 17.05 6.36
N GLU A 40 -11.55 17.06 5.31
CA GLU A 40 -11.38 16.19 4.16
C GLU A 40 -10.07 16.64 3.49
N VAL A 41 -8.96 16.01 3.88
CA VAL A 41 -7.58 16.34 3.43
C VAL A 41 -7.49 16.33 1.90
N PHE A 42 -8.41 15.64 1.23
CA PHE A 42 -8.56 15.61 -0.21
C PHE A 42 -10.01 15.92 -0.60
N ASN A 43 -10.25 17.02 -1.33
CA ASN A 43 -11.56 17.28 -1.92
C ASN A 43 -11.75 16.38 -3.16
N ILE A 44 -12.14 15.13 -2.93
CA ILE A 44 -12.22 14.09 -3.96
C ILE A 44 -13.23 14.49 -5.05
N GLU A 45 -14.34 15.10 -4.66
CA GLU A 45 -15.37 15.57 -5.60
C GLU A 45 -14.83 16.66 -6.52
N ALA A 46 -14.12 17.65 -5.99
CA ALA A 46 -13.52 18.72 -6.79
C ALA A 46 -12.47 18.18 -7.77
N ILE A 47 -11.58 17.29 -7.32
CA ILE A 47 -10.58 16.64 -8.18
C ILE A 47 -11.28 15.88 -9.30
N SER A 48 -12.26 15.04 -8.94
CA SER A 48 -12.95 14.20 -9.91
C SER A 48 -13.74 15.00 -10.94
N ASN A 49 -14.42 16.07 -10.53
CA ASN A 49 -15.13 16.98 -11.42
C ASN A 49 -14.15 17.68 -12.36
N ALA A 50 -13.06 18.24 -11.84
CA ALA A 50 -12.05 18.91 -12.67
C ALA A 50 -11.42 17.97 -13.71
N LEU A 51 -11.14 16.72 -13.33
CA LEU A 51 -10.64 15.71 -14.24
C LEU A 51 -11.67 15.30 -15.29
N SER A 52 -12.92 15.10 -14.89
CA SER A 52 -14.01 14.76 -15.81
C SER A 52 -14.25 15.88 -16.83
N ASP A 53 -14.28 17.14 -16.40
CA ASP A 53 -14.48 18.31 -17.25
C ASP A 53 -13.36 18.48 -18.29
N LYS A 54 -12.14 18.08 -17.94
CA LYS A 54 -10.98 18.06 -18.84
C LYS A 54 -10.88 16.80 -19.71
N GLY A 55 -11.81 15.86 -19.58
CA GLY A 55 -11.87 14.64 -20.39
C GLY A 55 -11.10 13.43 -19.84
N TYR A 56 -10.65 13.47 -18.58
CA TYR A 56 -9.96 12.38 -17.88
C TYR A 56 -10.92 11.53 -17.02
N LEU A 57 -12.12 11.25 -17.53
CA LEU A 57 -13.20 10.54 -16.83
C LEU A 57 -12.78 9.18 -16.24
N SER A 58 -11.96 8.40 -16.97
CA SER A 58 -11.52 7.08 -16.51
C SER A 58 -10.67 7.17 -15.24
N MET A 59 -9.76 8.16 -15.18
CA MET A 59 -8.96 8.42 -13.99
C MET A 59 -9.80 9.01 -12.85
N ALA A 60 -10.71 9.93 -13.18
CA ALA A 60 -11.63 10.53 -12.22
C ALA A 60 -12.44 9.48 -11.45
N LEU A 61 -13.00 8.49 -12.16
CA LEU A 61 -13.74 7.37 -11.54
C LEU A 61 -12.83 6.40 -10.79
N SER A 62 -11.65 6.11 -11.33
CA SER A 62 -10.68 5.21 -10.70
C SER A 62 -10.21 5.75 -9.35
N LEU A 63 -9.87 7.04 -9.29
CA LEU A 63 -9.50 7.72 -8.05
C LEU A 63 -10.65 7.74 -7.04
N GLN A 64 -11.87 8.08 -7.45
CA GLN A 64 -13.03 8.04 -6.53
C GLN A 64 -13.19 6.66 -5.89
N LEU A 65 -13.12 5.59 -6.67
CA LEU A 65 -13.29 4.22 -6.16
C LEU A 65 -12.12 3.83 -5.26
N ALA A 66 -10.91 4.18 -5.65
CA ALA A 66 -9.71 3.71 -5.00
C ALA A 66 -9.41 4.51 -3.71
N LEU A 67 -9.77 5.80 -3.65
CA LEU A 67 -9.74 6.61 -2.42
C LEU A 67 -10.80 6.15 -1.41
N LYS A 68 -12.00 5.76 -1.86
CA LYS A 68 -13.00 5.08 -1.01
C LYS A 68 -12.48 3.76 -0.42
N SER A 69 -11.45 3.16 -1.02
CA SER A 69 -10.79 1.95 -0.52
C SER A 69 -9.48 2.21 0.25
N ASN A 70 -9.24 3.43 0.72
CA ASN A 70 -8.04 3.86 1.46
C ASN A 70 -6.74 3.79 0.62
N LEU A 71 -6.78 4.27 -0.63
CA LEU A 71 -5.60 4.36 -1.51
C LEU A 71 -4.42 5.09 -0.89
N ILE A 72 -4.73 6.16 -0.16
CA ILE A 72 -3.75 7.04 0.47
C ILE A 72 -3.62 6.54 1.92
N PRO A 73 -2.45 6.00 2.32
CA PRO A 73 -2.21 5.61 3.70
C PRO A 73 -2.45 6.81 4.63
N SER A 74 -2.97 6.57 5.84
CA SER A 74 -3.20 7.63 6.83
C SER A 74 -1.94 8.45 7.17
N GLU A 75 -0.75 7.91 6.89
CA GLU A 75 0.55 8.59 7.03
C GLU A 75 0.74 9.74 6.02
N VAL A 76 0.04 9.71 4.89
CA VAL A 76 0.02 10.78 3.87
C VAL A 76 -1.12 11.76 4.14
N SER A 77 -1.96 11.50 5.15
CA SER A 77 -3.09 12.35 5.55
C SER A 77 -2.73 13.39 6.62
N ASP A 78 -1.45 13.55 6.96
CA ASP A 78 -1.01 14.68 7.79
C ASP A 78 -1.32 16.00 7.06
N ASP A 79 -1.80 17.00 7.80
CA ASP A 79 -2.32 18.30 7.31
C ASP A 79 -1.37 19.12 6.39
N ASN A 80 -0.13 18.67 6.20
CA ASN A 80 0.89 19.34 5.41
C ASN A 80 1.50 18.45 4.31
N THR A 81 1.01 17.23 4.11
CA THR A 81 1.54 16.36 3.06
C THR A 81 0.94 16.74 1.72
N ARG A 82 1.81 17.11 0.79
CA ARG A 82 1.43 17.49 -0.58
C ARG A 82 1.55 16.28 -1.49
N VAL A 83 0.59 16.11 -2.38
CA VAL A 83 0.48 14.94 -3.25
C VAL A 83 0.45 15.38 -4.70
N THR A 84 1.24 14.72 -5.54
CA THR A 84 1.17 14.87 -7.00
C THR A 84 0.59 13.61 -7.63
N ILE A 85 -0.41 13.77 -8.50
CA ILE A 85 -1.06 12.69 -9.23
C ILE A 85 -0.74 12.84 -10.72
N PHE A 86 -0.27 11.77 -11.35
CA PHE A 86 -0.05 11.71 -12.78
C PHE A 86 -1.25 11.02 -13.44
N CYS A 87 -1.99 11.76 -14.26
CA CYS A 87 -3.28 11.41 -14.79
C CYS A 87 -3.21 10.97 -16.26
N PRO A 88 -3.30 9.65 -16.56
CA PRO A 88 -3.33 9.17 -17.92
C PRO A 88 -4.69 9.45 -18.61
N PRO A 89 -4.74 9.58 -19.95
CA PRO A 89 -5.97 9.86 -20.69
C PRO A 89 -6.86 8.61 -20.78
N ASN A 90 -8.15 8.79 -21.06
CA ASN A 90 -9.09 7.67 -21.22
C ASN A 90 -8.65 6.64 -22.28
N LYS A 91 -7.90 7.07 -23.30
CA LYS A 91 -7.32 6.17 -24.31
C LYS A 91 -6.35 5.15 -23.70
N ALA A 92 -5.48 5.58 -22.79
CA ALA A 92 -4.56 4.70 -22.07
C ALA A 92 -5.32 3.61 -21.29
N PHE A 93 -6.44 3.96 -20.66
CA PHE A 93 -7.31 2.99 -19.98
C PHE A 93 -7.90 1.94 -20.93
N SER A 94 -8.24 2.33 -22.15
CA SER A 94 -8.78 1.40 -23.15
C SER A 94 -7.74 0.44 -23.73
N GLU A 95 -6.46 0.80 -23.63
CA GLU A 95 -5.33 0.01 -24.13
C GLU A 95 -4.76 -0.95 -23.07
N LEU A 96 -5.18 -0.81 -21.82
CA LEU A 96 -4.85 -1.74 -20.75
C LEU A 96 -5.33 -3.16 -21.10
N LYS A 97 -4.52 -4.14 -20.71
CA LYS A 97 -4.86 -5.57 -20.84
C LYS A 97 -6.06 -5.97 -19.97
N TYR A 98 -6.43 -5.15 -19.00
CA TYR A 98 -7.50 -5.40 -18.04
C TYR A 98 -8.54 -4.26 -18.07
N PRO A 99 -9.84 -4.55 -17.82
CA PRO A 99 -10.90 -3.54 -17.87
C PRO A 99 -10.81 -2.48 -16.77
N GLN A 100 -10.16 -2.83 -15.64
CA GLN A 100 -10.01 -1.97 -14.48
C GLN A 100 -8.56 -1.99 -14.03
N PRO A 101 -7.91 -0.83 -13.82
CA PRO A 101 -6.54 -0.80 -13.35
C PRO A 101 -6.43 -1.37 -11.93
N PRO A 102 -5.40 -2.20 -11.66
CA PRO A 102 -5.13 -2.66 -10.32
C PRO A 102 -4.72 -1.47 -9.44
N LEU A 103 -5.01 -1.58 -8.13
CA LEU A 103 -4.71 -0.54 -7.14
C LEU A 103 -3.22 -0.14 -7.17
N THR A 104 -2.33 -1.12 -7.35
CA THR A 104 -0.88 -0.91 -7.41
C THR A 104 -0.46 0.00 -8.57
N LEU A 105 -1.16 -0.08 -9.72
CA LEU A 105 -0.89 0.82 -10.83
C LEU A 105 -1.32 2.24 -10.49
N LEU A 106 -2.47 2.42 -9.83
CA LEU A 106 -2.91 3.74 -9.37
C LEU A 106 -1.94 4.32 -8.33
N GLN A 107 -1.46 3.51 -7.39
CA GLN A 107 -0.45 3.92 -6.41
C GLN A 107 0.86 4.36 -7.08
N TYR A 108 1.24 3.73 -8.19
CA TYR A 108 2.44 4.10 -8.94
C TYR A 108 2.32 5.45 -9.65
N HIS A 109 1.08 5.89 -9.93
CA HIS A 109 0.78 7.20 -10.51
C HIS A 109 0.68 8.32 -9.47
N ILE A 110 0.87 8.04 -8.18
CA ILE A 110 0.73 9.03 -7.10
C ILE A 110 2.07 9.17 -6.38
N SER A 111 2.54 10.41 -6.24
CA SER A 111 3.74 10.76 -5.47
C SER A 111 3.37 11.54 -4.21
N PRO A 112 3.83 11.13 -3.01
CA PRO A 112 3.65 11.88 -1.76
C PRO A 112 4.66 13.03 -1.66
N SER A 113 4.73 13.87 -2.69
CA SER A 113 5.59 15.05 -2.76
C SER A 113 4.99 16.07 -3.72
N GLU A 114 5.25 17.35 -3.47
CA GLU A 114 4.88 18.44 -4.39
C GLU A 114 5.88 18.48 -5.54
N LEU A 115 5.40 18.15 -6.73
CA LEU A 115 6.21 18.11 -7.95
C LEU A 115 5.61 19.06 -8.97
N ASN A 116 5.74 20.36 -8.72
CA ASN A 116 5.37 21.36 -9.71
C ASN A 116 6.32 21.32 -10.91
N ARG A 117 5.93 22.05 -11.97
CA ARG A 117 6.70 22.14 -13.21
C ARG A 117 8.14 22.56 -12.97
N GLU A 118 8.34 23.60 -12.16
CA GLU A 118 9.68 24.13 -11.87
C GLU A 118 10.56 23.12 -11.12
N ALA A 119 9.99 22.36 -10.19
CA ALA A 119 10.69 21.31 -9.46
C ALA A 119 11.13 20.18 -10.40
N LEU A 120 10.24 19.74 -11.29
CA LEU A 120 10.52 18.68 -12.26
C LEU A 120 11.49 19.12 -13.37
N GLU A 121 11.43 20.38 -13.82
CA GLU A 121 12.29 20.88 -14.90
C GLU A 121 13.65 21.40 -14.40
N SER A 122 13.70 22.06 -13.23
CA SER A 122 14.90 22.78 -12.77
C SER A 122 15.58 22.14 -11.57
N SER A 123 14.83 21.52 -10.66
CA SER A 123 15.40 20.96 -9.43
C SER A 123 15.78 19.49 -9.56
N LEU A 124 15.09 18.76 -10.43
CA LEU A 124 15.32 17.34 -10.64
C LEU A 124 15.98 17.16 -12.01
N GLY A 125 17.26 16.79 -12.00
CA GLY A 125 18.01 16.50 -13.22
C GLY A 125 17.53 15.20 -13.89
N PRO A 126 18.03 14.90 -15.10
CA PRO A 126 17.87 13.58 -15.70
C PRO A 126 18.30 12.48 -14.71
N ASP A 127 17.59 11.36 -14.74
CA ASP A 127 17.77 10.20 -13.86
C ASP A 127 17.45 10.44 -12.36
N ALA A 128 16.86 11.60 -12.01
CA ALA A 128 16.38 11.84 -10.66
C ALA A 128 15.21 10.91 -10.30
N LYS A 129 15.22 10.43 -9.05
CA LYS A 129 14.17 9.56 -8.51
C LYS A 129 13.06 10.36 -7.84
N VAL A 130 11.83 9.98 -8.14
CA VAL A 130 10.61 10.47 -7.52
C VAL A 130 9.92 9.30 -6.84
N ARG A 131 9.69 9.40 -5.52
CA ARG A 131 8.99 8.34 -4.78
C ARG A 131 7.51 8.29 -5.18
N THR A 132 6.93 7.11 -5.16
CA THR A 132 5.48 6.89 -5.36
C THR A 132 4.84 6.29 -4.12
N LEU A 133 3.51 6.20 -4.10
CA LEU A 133 2.78 5.44 -3.08
C LEU A 133 2.96 3.93 -3.24
N LEU A 134 3.45 3.44 -4.38
CA LEU A 134 3.83 2.05 -4.54
C LEU A 134 5.22 1.84 -3.95
N ALA A 135 5.28 1.27 -2.74
CA ALA A 135 6.52 1.04 -2.02
C ALA A 135 7.57 0.30 -2.87
N GLY A 136 8.81 0.76 -2.80
CA GLY A 136 9.93 0.21 -3.57
C GLY A 136 9.96 0.57 -5.04
N HIS A 137 8.95 1.26 -5.57
CA HIS A 137 8.87 1.64 -6.98
C HIS A 137 8.89 3.17 -7.08
N SER A 138 10.00 3.70 -7.59
CA SER A 138 10.15 5.12 -7.88
C SER A 138 9.90 5.38 -9.37
N LEU A 139 9.49 6.59 -9.67
CA LEU A 139 9.54 7.14 -11.03
C LEU A 139 10.92 7.75 -11.26
N VAL A 140 11.37 7.73 -12.51
CA VAL A 140 12.65 8.29 -12.94
C VAL A 140 12.38 9.39 -13.95
N ILE A 141 13.01 10.54 -13.78
CA ILE A 141 12.92 11.61 -14.79
C ILE A 141 13.80 11.23 -15.97
N THR A 142 13.18 11.12 -17.13
CA THR A 142 13.81 10.68 -18.38
C THR A 142 13.88 11.79 -19.43
N THR A 143 13.65 13.03 -19.01
CA THR A 143 13.64 14.21 -19.88
C THR A 143 14.87 14.23 -20.77
N GLU A 144 14.65 14.24 -22.09
CA GLU A 144 15.74 14.25 -23.06
C GLU A 144 16.53 15.57 -22.98
N PRO A 145 17.87 15.54 -23.02
CA PRO A 145 18.68 16.75 -23.02
C PRO A 145 18.32 17.68 -24.18
N GLY A 146 17.87 18.90 -23.88
CA GLY A 146 17.46 19.89 -24.88
C GLY A 146 16.02 19.77 -25.36
N SER A 147 15.25 18.81 -24.80
CA SER A 147 13.79 18.76 -24.98
C SER A 147 13.10 19.91 -24.23
N ARG A 148 11.98 20.37 -24.79
CA ARG A 148 11.05 21.29 -24.11
C ARG A 148 9.96 20.56 -23.35
N GLU A 149 9.87 19.24 -23.52
CA GLU A 149 8.87 18.36 -22.95
C GLU A 149 9.52 17.51 -21.87
N THR A 150 8.97 17.57 -20.65
CA THR A 150 9.40 16.74 -19.53
C THR A 150 8.82 15.34 -19.68
N SER A 151 9.66 14.31 -19.47
CA SER A 151 9.22 12.92 -19.46
C SER A 151 9.65 12.22 -18.18
N ILE A 152 8.80 11.32 -17.73
CA ILE A 152 8.99 10.49 -16.55
C ILE A 152 8.76 9.05 -16.98
N ASN A 153 9.72 8.16 -16.73
CA ASN A 153 9.69 6.78 -17.20
C ASN A 153 9.40 6.65 -18.71
N GLU A 154 10.00 7.52 -19.53
CA GLU A 154 9.75 7.64 -20.98
C GLU A 154 8.32 8.08 -21.35
N VAL A 155 7.45 8.36 -20.38
CA VAL A 155 6.10 8.88 -20.60
C VAL A 155 6.11 10.40 -20.45
N LYS A 156 5.57 11.11 -21.44
CA LYS A 156 5.57 12.58 -21.46
C LYS A 156 4.48 13.16 -20.57
N ILE A 157 4.76 14.31 -19.95
CA ILE A 157 3.75 15.15 -19.32
C ILE A 157 3.10 16.00 -20.42
N THR A 158 1.80 15.78 -20.65
CA THR A 158 1.06 16.43 -21.73
C THR A 158 0.43 17.75 -21.30
N GLU A 159 0.04 17.87 -20.03
CA GLU A 159 -0.57 19.08 -19.46
C GLU A 159 -0.14 19.25 -18.00
N TRP A 160 0.31 20.44 -17.66
CA TRP A 160 0.66 20.82 -16.29
C TRP A 160 -0.57 21.36 -15.56
N ASP A 161 -0.61 21.16 -14.24
CA ASP A 161 -1.66 21.68 -13.34
C ASP A 161 -3.09 21.49 -13.87
N VAL A 162 -3.42 20.25 -14.26
CA VAL A 162 -4.77 19.84 -14.65
C VAL A 162 -5.76 20.20 -13.54
N TYR A 163 -5.34 19.98 -12.29
CA TYR A 163 -5.96 20.44 -11.06
C TYR A 163 -4.85 20.83 -10.09
N ASN A 164 -5.04 21.92 -9.32
CA ASN A 164 -4.09 22.34 -8.30
C ASN A 164 -4.83 23.18 -7.23
N ASP A 165 -4.89 22.67 -6.00
CA ASP A 165 -5.45 23.38 -4.83
C ASP A 165 -4.38 23.73 -3.78
N GLY A 166 -3.10 23.52 -4.11
CA GLY A 166 -1.96 23.71 -3.23
C GLY A 166 -1.65 22.52 -2.31
N ILE A 167 -2.55 21.54 -2.17
CA ILE A 167 -2.32 20.28 -1.43
C ILE A 167 -2.17 19.13 -2.42
N VAL A 168 -3.07 19.05 -3.39
CA VAL A 168 -3.04 18.11 -4.51
C VAL A 168 -2.73 18.85 -5.79
N ILE A 169 -1.76 18.32 -6.50
CA ILE A 169 -1.42 18.72 -7.86
C ILE A 169 -1.70 17.54 -8.79
N VAL A 170 -2.36 17.79 -9.91
CA VAL A 170 -2.58 16.78 -10.95
C VAL A 170 -1.93 17.22 -12.24
N HIS A 171 -1.13 16.36 -12.84
CA HIS A 171 -0.50 16.56 -14.15
C HIS A 171 -1.01 15.49 -15.11
N ALA A 172 -1.32 15.85 -16.34
CA ALA A 172 -1.67 14.87 -17.35
C ALA A 172 -0.41 14.24 -17.95
N VAL A 173 -0.47 12.93 -18.18
CA VAL A 173 0.61 12.16 -18.81
C VAL A 173 0.09 11.47 -20.05
N GLU A 174 0.97 11.12 -20.98
CA GLU A 174 0.58 10.52 -22.25
C GLU A 174 0.00 9.10 -22.10
N ASP A 175 0.51 8.32 -21.14
CA ASP A 175 0.14 6.91 -20.92
C ASP A 175 0.36 6.49 -19.45
N PHE A 176 0.05 5.24 -19.11
CA PHE A 176 0.40 4.64 -17.83
C PHE A 176 1.92 4.45 -17.71
N PHE A 177 2.45 4.66 -16.50
CA PHE A 177 3.83 4.29 -16.19
C PHE A 177 3.93 2.77 -16.04
N ASP A 178 4.95 2.16 -16.63
CA ASP A 178 5.25 0.74 -16.44
C ASP A 178 6.01 0.54 -15.12
N PRO A 179 5.46 -0.20 -14.12
CA PRO A 179 6.18 -0.49 -12.89
C PRO A 179 7.48 -1.28 -13.11
N ALA A 180 7.59 -2.02 -14.22
CA ALA A 180 8.81 -2.73 -14.58
C ALA A 180 9.92 -1.80 -15.12
N PHE A 181 9.61 -0.53 -15.40
CA PHE A 181 10.55 0.43 -15.98
C PHE A 181 11.84 0.54 -15.16
N GLN A 182 11.70 0.76 -13.85
CA GLN A 182 12.86 0.88 -12.95
C GLN A 182 13.67 -0.42 -12.92
N THR A 183 13.02 -1.56 -12.69
CA THR A 183 13.72 -2.86 -12.56
C THR A 183 14.46 -3.26 -13.85
N LEU A 184 13.89 -2.92 -15.02
CA LEU A 184 14.45 -3.31 -16.31
C LEU A 184 15.52 -2.33 -16.83
N ARG A 185 15.32 -1.03 -16.65
CA ARG A 185 16.22 0.01 -17.18
C ARG A 185 17.23 0.53 -16.18
N TYR A 186 16.91 0.46 -14.89
CA TYR A 186 17.71 1.00 -13.81
C TYR A 186 17.84 0.05 -12.60
N PRO A 187 18.31 -1.20 -12.80
CA PRO A 187 18.41 -2.19 -11.71
C PRO A 187 19.36 -1.75 -10.58
N TRP A 188 20.30 -0.84 -10.86
CA TRP A 188 21.21 -0.28 -9.86
C TRP A 188 20.52 0.65 -8.86
N TYR A 189 19.27 1.03 -9.10
CA TYR A 189 18.52 1.92 -8.21
C TYR A 189 17.76 1.22 -7.10
N ASP A 190 17.72 -0.12 -7.09
CA ASP A 190 17.04 -0.92 -6.07
C ASP A 190 17.87 -1.07 -4.77
N ASP A 191 19.15 -0.66 -4.80
CA ASP A 191 20.14 -0.90 -3.74
C ASP A 191 19.98 -0.01 -2.48
N ASP A 192 19.17 1.06 -2.55
CA ASP A 192 18.98 1.98 -1.41
C ASP A 192 17.98 1.47 -0.36
N ASN A 193 17.07 0.56 -0.72
CA ASN A 193 16.15 -0.06 0.25
C ASN A 193 16.89 -1.00 1.21
N ASP A 194 18.06 -1.49 0.81
CA ASP A 194 18.89 -2.39 1.63
C ASP A 194 19.72 -1.62 2.67
N LYS A 195 19.84 -0.28 2.57
CA LYS A 195 20.54 0.54 3.57
C LYS A 195 19.61 1.13 4.63
N VAL A 196 18.35 1.42 4.29
CA VAL A 196 17.38 1.93 5.28
C VAL A 196 16.98 0.83 6.27
N ILE A 197 16.88 -0.43 5.83
CA ILE A 197 16.60 -1.56 6.73
C ILE A 197 17.85 -1.99 7.53
N ARG A 198 19.06 -1.82 6.97
CA ARG A 198 20.30 -2.22 7.67
C ARG A 198 20.77 -1.25 8.75
N ASN A 199 20.26 -0.03 8.80
CA ASN A 199 20.69 0.96 9.79
C ASN A 199 19.97 0.83 11.15
N ASP A 200 18.98 -0.06 11.28
CA ASP A 200 18.32 -0.36 12.57
C ASP A 200 18.65 -1.75 13.13
N GLU A 201 19.53 -2.51 12.48
CA GLU A 201 19.90 -3.87 12.91
C GLU A 201 21.30 -3.92 13.55
N SER A 202 21.57 -3.01 14.48
CA SER A 202 22.55 -3.23 15.55
C SER A 202 21.84 -3.56 16.86
N GLY A 203 21.04 -4.63 16.84
CA GLY A 203 20.45 -5.27 18.03
C GLY A 203 20.88 -6.74 18.10
N PRO A 204 21.19 -7.29 19.29
CA PRO A 204 21.72 -8.64 19.39
C PRO A 204 20.64 -9.67 19.01
N ARG A 205 20.80 -10.23 17.82
CA ARG A 205 20.51 -11.61 17.42
C ARG A 205 19.64 -12.41 18.40
N GLN A 206 18.32 -12.40 18.17
CA GLN A 206 17.34 -13.30 18.76
C GLN A 206 17.59 -14.76 18.29
N LYS A 207 18.65 -15.38 18.83
CA LYS A 207 18.93 -16.83 18.70
C LYS A 207 18.60 -17.61 19.97
N GLU A 208 18.01 -16.97 20.97
CA GLU A 208 17.73 -17.60 22.27
C GLU A 208 16.33 -18.24 22.34
N ASP A 209 15.38 -17.83 21.50
CA ASP A 209 14.00 -18.37 21.55
C ASP A 209 13.84 -19.73 20.85
N LEU A 210 14.67 -20.04 19.86
CA LEU A 210 14.58 -21.34 19.18
C LEU A 210 15.08 -22.49 20.08
N MET A 211 16.07 -22.21 20.93
CA MET A 211 16.59 -23.19 21.89
C MET A 211 15.63 -23.40 23.05
N GLY A 212 14.95 -22.35 23.51
CA GLY A 212 13.88 -22.44 24.51
C GLY A 212 12.70 -23.28 24.02
N MET A 213 12.23 -23.04 22.79
CA MET A 213 11.14 -23.80 22.19
C MET A 213 11.48 -25.27 22.00
N LEU A 214 12.72 -25.59 21.58
CA LEU A 214 13.21 -26.97 21.50
C LEU A 214 13.27 -27.66 22.87
N LEU A 215 13.69 -26.93 23.92
CA LEU A 215 13.74 -27.47 25.28
C LEU A 215 12.32 -27.80 25.82
N TYR A 216 11.33 -26.94 25.57
CA TYR A 216 9.93 -27.19 25.95
C TYR A 216 9.32 -28.39 25.22
N VAL A 217 9.65 -28.59 23.94
CA VAL A 217 9.19 -29.77 23.16
C VAL A 217 9.85 -31.06 23.67
N VAL A 218 11.14 -31.03 23.98
CA VAL A 218 11.88 -32.21 24.51
C VAL A 218 11.39 -32.57 25.91
N ILE A 219 11.17 -31.58 26.79
CA ILE A 219 10.62 -31.81 28.13
C ILE A 219 9.17 -32.33 28.03
N GLY A 220 8.34 -31.76 27.14
CA GLY A 220 6.98 -32.23 26.91
C GLY A 220 6.90 -33.69 26.44
N ALA A 221 7.84 -34.12 25.59
CA ALA A 221 7.93 -35.50 25.12
C ALA A 221 8.38 -36.49 26.23
N LEU A 222 9.19 -36.02 27.19
CA LEU A 222 9.61 -36.80 28.37
C LEU A 222 8.47 -36.99 29.40
N PHE A 223 7.61 -35.98 29.58
CA PHE A 223 6.50 -36.04 30.55
C PHE A 223 5.24 -36.75 30.02
N LEU A 224 5.05 -36.85 28.70
CA LEU A 224 3.89 -37.52 28.10
C LEU A 224 4.02 -39.05 27.96
N GLY A 225 5.04 -39.68 28.54
CA GLY A 225 5.04 -41.13 28.75
C GLY A 225 4.94 -41.96 27.47
N TYR A 226 5.67 -41.58 26.42
CA TYR A 226 5.83 -42.39 25.20
C TYR A 226 7.14 -43.19 25.25
N PRO A 227 7.16 -44.43 25.77
CA PRO A 227 8.39 -45.23 25.88
C PRO A 227 8.94 -45.73 24.54
N GLN A 228 8.29 -45.42 23.40
CA GLN A 228 8.69 -45.97 22.09
C GLN A 228 9.27 -44.95 21.10
N ALA A 229 9.29 -43.66 21.41
CA ALA A 229 9.84 -42.63 20.50
C ALA A 229 11.25 -42.14 20.89
N GLY A 230 11.70 -42.35 22.14
CA GLY A 230 12.97 -41.80 22.64
C GLY A 230 14.24 -42.47 22.10
N ILE A 231 14.17 -43.74 21.66
CA ILE A 231 15.35 -44.49 21.21
C ILE A 231 15.75 -44.12 19.77
N LEU A 232 14.80 -43.66 18.94
CA LEU A 232 15.07 -43.36 17.54
C LEU A 232 15.86 -42.05 17.34
N LEU A 233 15.67 -41.06 18.23
CA LEU A 233 16.36 -39.76 18.15
C LEU A 233 17.83 -39.84 18.60
N ILE A 234 18.17 -40.73 19.53
CA ILE A 234 19.56 -40.92 19.98
C ILE A 234 20.41 -41.57 18.87
N ILE A 235 19.82 -42.46 18.06
CA ILE A 235 20.51 -43.13 16.95
C ILE A 235 20.78 -42.15 15.80
N MET A 236 19.87 -41.20 15.53
CA MET A 236 20.11 -40.17 14.49
C MET A 236 21.17 -39.14 14.87
N TRP A 237 21.38 -38.88 16.17
CA TRP A 237 22.44 -37.98 16.64
C TRP A 237 23.83 -38.61 16.54
N PHE A 238 23.95 -39.93 16.66
CA PHE A 238 25.23 -40.64 16.53
C PHE A 238 25.68 -40.89 15.08
N PHE A 239 24.81 -40.68 14.08
CA PHE A 239 25.09 -41.04 12.67
C PHE A 239 25.18 -39.86 11.70
N MET A 240 25.26 -38.61 12.17
CA MET A 240 25.53 -37.47 11.30
C MET A 240 27.05 -37.20 11.23
N PRO A 241 27.71 -37.41 10.08
CA PRO A 241 29.15 -37.22 9.98
C PRO A 241 29.48 -35.73 10.02
N LEU A 242 30.32 -35.33 10.99
CA LEU A 242 31.10 -34.10 10.91
C LEU A 242 31.88 -34.12 9.58
N ARG A 243 31.55 -33.21 8.66
CA ARG A 243 32.51 -32.69 7.69
C ARG A 243 32.85 -31.26 8.03
N LEU A 244 33.92 -31.13 8.82
CA LEU A 244 34.84 -30.00 8.73
C LEU A 244 35.47 -29.96 7.32
N CYS A 245 35.49 -28.78 6.70
CA CYS A 245 36.48 -28.34 5.70
C CYS A 245 36.43 -26.79 5.71
N THR A 246 37.31 -26.11 6.44
CA THR A 246 38.66 -25.61 6.06
C THR A 246 38.66 -24.38 5.14
N CYS A 247 39.34 -23.35 5.64
CA CYS A 247 39.71 -22.06 5.06
C CYS A 247 40.44 -22.11 3.69
N HIS A 248 40.39 -21.01 2.93
CA HIS A 248 41.51 -20.19 2.38
C HIS A 248 41.05 -19.34 1.18
N PRO A 249 41.80 -18.32 0.71
CA PRO A 249 42.79 -17.45 1.36
C PRO A 249 42.33 -16.01 1.57
#